data_AF-A0A5P8WB95-F1
#
_entry.id   AF-A0A5P8WB95-F1
#
_cell.length_a   1.000
_cell.length_b   1.000
_cell.length_c   1.000
_cell.angle_alpha   90.00
_cell.angle_beta   90.00
_cell.angle_gamma   90.00
#
_symmetry.space_group_name_H-M   'P 1'
#
loop_
_entity.id
_entity.type
_entity.pdbx_description
1 polymer ?
#
loop_
_entity_poly.entity_id
_entity_poly.type
_entity_poly.pdbx_seq_one_letter_code
_entity_poly.pdbx_strand_id
1 'polypeptide(L)'
;MPESTQGVLKLAACIGNQLDLETLAIVSQSSEIVTAANLWKALQEGLILPTSDVYKFFQHSEQDSDSQPFNSHLQVPTYKFLHDRVQQAASSLIPEDQKQLTHLTIGQLLLQNTELTRQEERIFEIVNQLNCGISLITLPAQRREYAQLNLKAGRKAKESIAYVATLHYLNYGMQFLTANSWDVNADLMHSLHEEAAEVALLNSDFLQMESLIEVVLQRTTSILQQVKVYEIKLQAYQIQNQQREAIISGREMLEKLGVMLPESVTPLEMQQQVENTLTSVGSVAIADLVNLPQMQDANALAALRIMTKLVPSIHQAAPQLFPSIACEQVNLSLKYGNSPFSPPLDTSKI
;
A
#
# COMPACT_ATOMS: atom_id res chain seq x y z
N MET A 1 -30.06 -19.49 -25.35
CA MET A 1 -30.03 -18.51 -24.24
C MET A 1 -30.46 -17.13 -24.74
N PRO A 2 -31.39 -16.42 -24.08
CA PRO A 2 -31.85 -15.07 -24.44
C PRO A 2 -30.71 -14.04 -24.46
N GLU A 3 -30.85 -12.98 -25.27
CA GLU A 3 -29.83 -11.92 -25.35
C GLU A 3 -29.63 -11.19 -24.02
N SER A 4 -30.71 -10.95 -23.26
CA SER A 4 -30.61 -10.31 -21.94
C SER A 4 -29.82 -11.16 -20.94
N THR A 5 -30.07 -12.48 -20.91
CA THR A 5 -29.29 -13.44 -20.11
C THR A 5 -27.83 -13.49 -20.57
N GLN A 6 -27.57 -13.52 -21.88
CA GLN A 6 -26.21 -13.48 -22.40
C GLN A 6 -25.47 -12.20 -21.99
N GLY A 7 -26.14 -11.04 -22.08
CA GLY A 7 -25.57 -9.75 -21.67
C GLY A 7 -25.16 -9.73 -20.20
N VAL A 8 -26.04 -10.18 -19.31
CA VAL A 8 -25.74 -10.24 -17.87
C VAL A 8 -24.64 -11.27 -17.57
N LEU A 9 -24.62 -12.42 -18.25
CA LEU A 9 -23.55 -13.41 -18.08
C LEU A 9 -22.17 -12.92 -18.55
N LYS A 10 -22.11 -12.08 -19.61
CA LYS A 10 -20.86 -11.43 -20.03
C LYS A 10 -20.29 -10.55 -18.91
N LEU A 11 -21.14 -9.70 -18.32
CA LEU A 11 -20.75 -8.82 -17.21
C LEU A 11 -20.34 -9.61 -15.97
N ALA A 12 -21.12 -10.64 -15.61
CA ALA A 12 -20.81 -11.57 -14.53
C ALA A 12 -19.45 -12.24 -14.73
N ALA A 13 -19.14 -12.66 -15.96
CA ALA A 13 -17.87 -13.29 -16.28
C ALA A 13 -16.68 -12.32 -16.14
N CYS A 14 -16.87 -11.03 -16.45
CA CYS A 14 -15.88 -9.99 -16.21
C CYS A 14 -15.66 -9.70 -14.72
N ILE A 15 -16.69 -9.80 -13.88
CA ILE A 15 -16.58 -9.60 -12.42
C ILE A 15 -15.76 -10.72 -11.78
N GLY A 16 -16.10 -11.99 -12.07
CA GLY A 16 -15.40 -13.14 -11.49
C GLY A 16 -16.22 -14.43 -11.50
N ASN A 17 -15.66 -15.48 -10.90
CA ASN A 17 -16.34 -16.78 -10.79
C ASN A 17 -17.48 -16.77 -9.76
N GLN A 18 -17.40 -15.88 -8.78
CA GLN A 18 -18.44 -15.64 -7.77
C GLN A 18 -18.84 -14.16 -7.81
N LEU A 19 -20.13 -13.90 -7.64
CA LEU A 19 -20.68 -12.54 -7.66
C LEU A 19 -21.94 -12.44 -6.81
N ASP A 20 -22.21 -11.27 -6.27
CA ASP A 20 -23.46 -10.92 -5.62
C ASP A 20 -24.40 -10.17 -6.58
N LEU A 21 -25.72 -10.23 -6.30
CA LEU A 21 -26.76 -9.63 -7.14
C LEU A 21 -26.65 -8.10 -7.21
N GLU A 22 -26.27 -7.47 -6.10
CA GLU A 22 -26.13 -6.00 -5.99
C GLU A 22 -25.04 -5.51 -6.94
N THR A 23 -23.85 -6.12 -6.91
CA THR A 23 -22.74 -5.86 -7.82
C THR A 23 -23.16 -6.05 -9.27
N LEU A 24 -23.87 -7.13 -9.58
CA LEU A 24 -24.32 -7.40 -10.95
C LEU A 24 -25.38 -6.40 -11.43
N ALA A 25 -26.26 -5.96 -10.54
CA ALA A 25 -27.27 -4.93 -10.80
C ALA A 25 -26.60 -3.57 -11.08
N ILE A 26 -25.60 -3.20 -10.29
CA ILE A 26 -24.79 -1.99 -10.50
C ILE A 26 -24.15 -2.00 -11.89
N VAL A 27 -23.46 -3.07 -12.26
CA VAL A 27 -22.72 -3.11 -13.55
C VAL A 27 -23.65 -3.25 -14.75
N SER A 28 -24.81 -3.89 -14.58
CA SER A 28 -25.86 -3.99 -15.62
C SER A 28 -26.74 -2.75 -15.69
N GLN A 29 -26.52 -1.76 -14.80
CA GLN A 29 -27.28 -0.52 -14.69
C GLN A 29 -28.79 -0.78 -14.63
N SER A 30 -29.17 -1.81 -13.90
CA SER A 30 -30.54 -2.31 -13.79
C SER A 30 -30.89 -2.55 -12.32
N SER A 31 -32.18 -2.61 -11.98
CA SER A 31 -32.60 -3.02 -10.64
C SER A 31 -32.20 -4.48 -10.36
N GLU A 32 -32.06 -4.85 -9.08
CA GLU A 32 -31.82 -6.24 -8.67
C GLU A 32 -32.89 -7.20 -9.19
N ILE A 33 -34.16 -6.77 -9.22
CA ILE A 33 -35.29 -7.57 -9.71
C ILE A 33 -35.11 -7.90 -11.20
N VAL A 34 -34.85 -6.89 -12.02
CA VAL A 34 -34.63 -7.07 -13.47
C VAL A 34 -33.38 -7.91 -13.72
N THR A 35 -32.32 -7.70 -12.95
CA THR A 35 -31.07 -8.45 -13.04
C THR A 35 -31.28 -9.92 -12.71
N ALA A 36 -32.01 -10.23 -11.64
CA ALA A 36 -32.36 -11.58 -11.24
C ALA A 36 -33.26 -12.27 -12.29
N ALA A 37 -34.23 -11.55 -12.86
CA ALA A 37 -35.06 -12.06 -13.96
C ALA A 37 -34.22 -12.42 -15.20
N ASN A 38 -33.25 -11.58 -15.56
CA ASN A 38 -32.33 -11.84 -16.66
C ASN A 38 -31.39 -13.03 -16.39
N LEU A 39 -31.00 -13.27 -15.14
CA LEU A 39 -30.21 -14.43 -14.72
C LEU A 39 -31.01 -15.73 -14.65
N TRP A 40 -32.35 -15.66 -14.57
CA TRP A 40 -33.20 -16.81 -14.30
C TRP A 40 -32.99 -17.96 -15.29
N LYS A 41 -32.86 -17.64 -16.59
CA LYS A 41 -32.65 -18.68 -17.59
C LYS A 41 -31.30 -19.40 -17.42
N ALA A 42 -30.26 -18.69 -17.00
CA ALA A 42 -28.95 -19.29 -16.74
C ALA A 42 -28.96 -20.20 -15.51
N LEU A 43 -29.76 -19.87 -14.49
CA LEU A 43 -30.01 -20.72 -13.32
C LEU A 43 -30.73 -22.01 -13.72
N GLN A 44 -31.79 -21.91 -14.53
CA GLN A 44 -32.54 -23.07 -15.03
C GLN A 44 -31.68 -24.01 -15.87
N GLU A 45 -30.77 -23.48 -16.68
CA GLU A 45 -29.85 -24.25 -17.51
C GLU A 45 -28.61 -24.74 -16.73
N GLY A 46 -28.49 -24.41 -15.43
CA GLY A 46 -27.39 -24.84 -14.58
C GLY A 46 -26.04 -24.20 -14.93
N LEU A 47 -26.03 -23.07 -15.65
CA LEU A 47 -24.79 -22.36 -16.03
C LEU A 47 -24.19 -21.60 -14.85
N ILE A 48 -25.07 -21.09 -13.98
CA ILE A 48 -24.74 -20.46 -12.70
C ILE A 48 -25.55 -21.14 -11.60
N LEU A 49 -24.99 -21.16 -10.39
CA LEU A 49 -25.61 -21.75 -9.21
C LEU A 49 -25.74 -20.68 -8.12
N PRO A 50 -26.89 -20.61 -7.42
CA PRO A 50 -27.02 -19.77 -6.24
C PRO A 50 -26.25 -20.40 -5.07
N THR A 51 -25.62 -19.59 -4.24
CA THR A 51 -24.90 -20.03 -3.02
C THR A 51 -25.73 -19.92 -1.75
N SER A 52 -26.89 -19.26 -1.81
CA SER A 52 -27.88 -19.20 -0.74
C SER A 52 -29.30 -19.35 -1.30
N ASP A 53 -30.28 -19.64 -0.44
CA ASP A 53 -31.69 -19.73 -0.85
C ASP A 53 -32.36 -18.35 -1.06
N VAL A 54 -31.67 -17.24 -0.77
CA VAL A 54 -32.22 -15.88 -0.84
C VAL A 54 -32.61 -15.46 -2.26
N TYR A 55 -31.99 -16.04 -3.29
CA TYR A 55 -32.35 -15.78 -4.69
C TYR A 55 -33.82 -16.11 -5.02
N LYS A 56 -34.49 -16.98 -4.25
CA LYS A 56 -35.89 -17.37 -4.48
C LYS A 56 -36.86 -16.20 -4.28
N PHE A 57 -36.50 -15.22 -3.44
CA PHE A 57 -37.35 -14.05 -3.21
C PHE A 57 -37.48 -13.15 -4.45
N PHE A 58 -36.45 -13.14 -5.30
CA PHE A 58 -36.44 -12.35 -6.54
C PHE A 58 -37.16 -13.04 -7.71
N GLN A 59 -37.67 -14.26 -7.53
CA GLN A 59 -38.48 -14.96 -8.54
C GLN A 59 -39.98 -14.67 -8.43
N HIS A 60 -40.45 -14.24 -7.25
CA HIS A 60 -41.89 -14.14 -6.94
C HIS A 60 -42.45 -12.72 -7.09
N SER A 61 -41.61 -11.71 -7.35
CA SER A 61 -42.00 -10.30 -7.35
C SER A 61 -42.68 -9.79 -8.63
N GLU A 62 -42.82 -10.60 -9.68
CA GLU A 62 -43.55 -10.19 -10.90
C GLU A 62 -45.08 -10.38 -10.79
N GLN A 63 -45.61 -11.07 -9.77
CA GLN A 63 -47.04 -11.39 -9.69
C GLN A 63 -47.84 -10.73 -8.55
N ASP A 64 -47.21 -10.17 -7.52
CA ASP A 64 -47.94 -9.54 -6.40
C ASP A 64 -47.57 -8.06 -6.26
N SER A 65 -48.52 -7.20 -6.63
CA SER A 65 -48.47 -5.73 -6.46
C SER A 65 -48.64 -5.26 -5.00
N ASP A 66 -48.69 -6.19 -4.04
CA ASP A 66 -48.98 -5.95 -2.62
C ASP A 66 -47.93 -6.55 -1.66
N SER A 67 -46.67 -6.66 -2.08
CA SER A 67 -45.60 -7.11 -1.18
C SER A 67 -44.90 -5.93 -0.49
N GLN A 68 -44.95 -5.94 0.85
CA GLN A 68 -44.38 -4.92 1.74
C GLN A 68 -42.90 -4.62 1.46
N PRO A 69 -42.41 -3.40 1.78
CA PRO A 69 -41.00 -3.05 1.65
C PRO A 69 -40.12 -4.07 2.38
N PHE A 70 -39.22 -4.66 1.62
CA PHE A 70 -38.25 -5.66 2.04
C PHE A 70 -37.42 -5.14 3.21
N ASN A 71 -37.35 -5.88 4.32
CA ASN A 71 -36.39 -5.59 5.39
C ASN A 71 -34.97 -5.79 4.84
N SER A 72 -34.21 -4.70 4.75
CA SER A 72 -32.85 -4.58 4.20
C SER A 72 -31.76 -5.31 5.01
N HIS A 73 -32.11 -6.32 5.81
CA HIS A 73 -31.19 -7.12 6.64
C HIS A 73 -31.04 -8.58 6.18
N LEU A 74 -31.67 -8.96 5.07
CA LEU A 74 -31.48 -10.27 4.45
C LEU A 74 -30.23 -10.26 3.55
N GLN A 75 -29.38 -11.27 3.68
CA GLN A 75 -28.12 -11.43 2.94
C GLN A 75 -28.31 -11.24 1.43
N VAL A 76 -27.44 -10.47 0.77
CA VAL A 76 -27.47 -10.29 -0.69
C VAL A 76 -27.33 -11.66 -1.39
N PRO A 77 -28.19 -12.01 -2.36
CA PRO A 77 -28.05 -13.24 -3.12
C PRO A 77 -26.70 -13.31 -3.80
N THR A 78 -26.03 -14.44 -3.64
CA THR A 78 -24.73 -14.72 -4.26
C THR A 78 -24.86 -15.87 -5.24
N TYR A 79 -24.10 -15.79 -6.33
CA TYR A 79 -24.07 -16.73 -7.43
C TYR A 79 -22.63 -17.12 -7.74
N LYS A 80 -22.46 -18.30 -8.34
CA LYS A 80 -21.20 -18.75 -8.91
C LYS A 80 -21.41 -19.41 -10.26
N PHE A 81 -20.44 -19.34 -11.16
CA PHE A 81 -20.50 -20.19 -12.35
C PHE A 81 -20.38 -21.66 -11.96
N LEU A 82 -21.09 -22.54 -12.67
CA LEU A 82 -21.00 -23.98 -12.43
C LEU A 82 -19.56 -24.48 -12.64
N HIS A 83 -18.91 -23.97 -13.70
CA HIS A 83 -17.53 -24.29 -14.07
C HIS A 83 -16.84 -23.08 -14.68
N ASP A 84 -15.51 -23.01 -14.53
CA ASP A 84 -14.65 -22.00 -15.14
C ASP A 84 -14.82 -21.92 -16.67
N ARG A 85 -15.12 -23.05 -17.33
CA ARG A 85 -15.39 -23.08 -18.78
C ARG A 85 -16.64 -22.29 -19.17
N VAL A 86 -17.66 -22.26 -18.31
CA VAL A 86 -18.88 -21.48 -18.56
C VAL A 86 -18.57 -19.99 -18.44
N GLN A 87 -17.79 -19.60 -17.42
CA GLN A 87 -17.30 -18.22 -17.26
C GLN A 87 -16.46 -17.81 -18.48
N GLN A 88 -15.52 -18.64 -18.92
CA GLN A 88 -14.69 -18.39 -20.11
C GLN A 88 -15.52 -18.25 -21.38
N ALA A 89 -16.52 -19.11 -21.57
CA ALA A 89 -17.43 -19.03 -22.71
C ALA A 89 -18.22 -17.71 -22.69
N ALA A 90 -18.78 -17.33 -21.55
CA ALA A 90 -19.49 -16.06 -21.39
C ALA A 90 -18.58 -14.85 -21.64
N SER A 91 -17.36 -14.85 -21.09
CA SER A 91 -16.36 -13.80 -21.34
C SER A 91 -15.97 -13.71 -22.82
N SER A 92 -15.86 -14.84 -23.51
CA SER A 92 -15.51 -14.92 -24.94
C SER A 92 -16.58 -14.35 -25.87
N LEU A 93 -17.81 -14.14 -25.37
CA LEU A 93 -18.87 -13.46 -26.13
C LEU A 93 -18.68 -11.94 -26.18
N ILE A 94 -17.71 -11.37 -25.46
CA ILE A 94 -17.36 -9.96 -25.54
C ILE A 94 -16.32 -9.80 -26.66
N PRO A 95 -16.61 -8.98 -27.70
CA PRO A 95 -15.63 -8.68 -28.75
C PRO A 95 -14.32 -8.13 -28.19
N GLU A 96 -13.18 -8.54 -28.76
CA GLU A 96 -11.85 -8.20 -28.23
C GLU A 96 -11.62 -6.68 -28.15
N ASP A 97 -12.14 -5.93 -29.13
CA ASP A 97 -12.10 -4.47 -29.19
C ASP A 97 -12.97 -3.78 -28.13
N GLN A 98 -13.93 -4.50 -27.53
CA GLN A 98 -14.84 -3.98 -26.50
C GLN A 98 -14.44 -4.41 -25.08
N LYS A 99 -13.52 -5.37 -24.92
CA LYS A 99 -13.15 -5.91 -23.60
C LYS A 99 -12.60 -4.84 -22.65
N GLN A 100 -11.64 -4.04 -23.10
CA GLN A 100 -11.03 -2.99 -22.26
C GLN A 100 -12.07 -1.96 -21.81
N LEU A 101 -12.95 -1.54 -22.72
CA LEU A 101 -14.04 -0.60 -22.42
C LEU A 101 -15.04 -1.20 -21.43
N THR A 102 -15.36 -2.49 -21.59
CA THR A 102 -16.28 -3.20 -20.69
C THR A 102 -15.72 -3.25 -19.27
N HIS A 103 -14.46 -3.67 -19.11
CA HIS A 103 -13.80 -3.70 -17.80
C HIS A 103 -13.68 -2.30 -17.18
N LEU A 104 -13.31 -1.29 -17.96
CA LEU A 104 -13.27 0.10 -17.48
C LEU A 104 -14.63 0.57 -16.97
N THR A 105 -15.69 0.30 -17.73
CA THR A 105 -17.06 0.68 -17.37
C THR A 105 -17.50 0.00 -16.08
N ILE A 106 -17.20 -1.30 -15.94
CA ILE A 106 -17.46 -2.04 -14.69
C ILE A 106 -16.73 -1.38 -13.53
N GLY A 107 -15.42 -1.14 -13.64
CA GLY A 107 -14.63 -0.52 -12.56
C GLY A 107 -15.15 0.87 -12.16
N GLN A 108 -15.57 1.68 -13.14
CA GLN A 108 -16.16 3.00 -12.90
C GLN A 108 -17.51 2.93 -12.20
N LEU A 109 -18.40 2.02 -12.63
CA LEU A 109 -19.69 1.83 -11.99
C LEU A 109 -19.54 1.35 -10.55
N LEU A 110 -18.62 0.40 -10.30
CA LEU A 110 -18.32 -0.06 -8.94
C LEU A 110 -17.77 1.07 -8.05
N LEU A 111 -16.84 1.87 -8.57
CA LEU A 111 -16.27 3.00 -7.84
C LEU A 111 -17.33 4.05 -7.47
N GLN A 112 -18.19 4.42 -8.43
CA GLN A 112 -19.21 5.46 -8.25
C GLN A 112 -20.36 5.05 -7.33
N ASN A 113 -20.71 3.76 -7.31
CA ASN A 113 -21.84 3.24 -6.53
C ASN A 113 -21.42 2.57 -5.21
N THR A 114 -20.13 2.56 -4.87
CA THR A 114 -19.65 2.07 -3.58
C THR A 114 -19.35 3.24 -2.65
N GLU A 115 -19.95 3.24 -1.46
CA GLU A 115 -19.66 4.23 -0.42
C GLU A 115 -18.16 4.25 -0.06
N LEU A 116 -17.61 5.44 0.20
CA LEU A 116 -16.18 5.62 0.48
C LEU A 116 -15.65 4.70 1.60
N THR A 117 -16.47 4.42 2.60
CA THR A 117 -16.15 3.52 3.73
C THR A 117 -16.00 2.06 3.29
N ARG A 118 -16.74 1.63 2.26
CA ARG A 118 -16.71 0.27 1.70
C ARG A 118 -15.76 0.12 0.51
N GLN A 119 -15.31 1.23 -0.10
CA GLN A 119 -14.37 1.18 -1.22
C GLN A 119 -13.06 0.49 -0.87
N GLU A 120 -12.58 0.66 0.37
CA GLU A 120 -11.36 -0.03 0.83
C GLU A 120 -11.55 -1.54 0.93
N GLU A 121 -12.74 -2.00 1.37
CA GLU A 121 -13.09 -3.42 1.42
C GLU A 121 -13.07 -4.03 0.01
N ARG A 122 -13.65 -3.32 -0.96
CA ARG A 122 -13.80 -3.74 -2.36
C ARG A 122 -12.65 -3.31 -3.29
N ILE A 123 -11.56 -2.80 -2.74
CA ILE A 123 -10.53 -2.12 -3.53
C ILE A 123 -9.97 -2.99 -4.66
N PHE A 124 -9.78 -4.30 -4.42
CA PHE A 124 -9.27 -5.24 -5.42
C PHE A 124 -10.23 -5.43 -6.59
N GLU A 125 -11.53 -5.57 -6.32
CA GLU A 125 -12.55 -5.68 -7.37
C GLU A 125 -12.54 -4.44 -8.26
N ILE A 126 -12.47 -3.26 -7.66
CA ILE A 126 -12.48 -1.98 -8.37
C ILE A 126 -11.20 -1.83 -9.23
N VAL A 127 -10.01 -1.94 -8.62
CA VAL A 127 -8.77 -1.65 -9.35
C VAL A 127 -8.46 -2.70 -10.41
N ASN A 128 -8.81 -3.97 -10.21
CA ASN A 128 -8.60 -5.00 -11.24
C ASN A 128 -9.35 -4.66 -12.53
N GLN A 129 -10.57 -4.14 -12.42
CA GLN A 129 -11.39 -3.74 -13.54
C GLN A 129 -10.84 -2.47 -14.22
N LEU A 130 -10.48 -1.46 -13.42
CA LEU A 130 -9.91 -0.20 -13.93
C LEU A 130 -8.56 -0.41 -14.63
N ASN A 131 -7.70 -1.29 -14.08
CA ASN A 131 -6.37 -1.59 -14.61
C ASN A 131 -6.43 -2.20 -16.02
N CYS A 132 -7.44 -3.02 -16.32
CA CYS A 132 -7.67 -3.55 -17.68
C CYS A 132 -7.95 -2.46 -18.72
N GLY A 133 -8.45 -1.29 -18.30
CA GLY A 133 -8.80 -0.16 -19.15
C GLY A 133 -7.75 0.94 -19.23
N ILE A 134 -6.54 0.74 -18.70
CA ILE A 134 -5.51 1.78 -18.54
C ILE A 134 -5.19 2.58 -19.82
N SER A 135 -5.20 1.92 -20.97
CA SER A 135 -4.96 2.51 -22.30
C SER A 135 -6.04 3.51 -22.73
N LEU A 136 -7.27 3.36 -22.22
CA LEU A 136 -8.42 4.19 -22.59
C LEU A 136 -8.55 5.44 -21.71
N ILE A 137 -7.79 5.52 -20.62
CA ILE A 137 -7.92 6.59 -19.63
C ILE A 137 -6.94 7.72 -19.97
N THR A 138 -7.49 8.82 -20.47
CA THR A 138 -6.71 9.97 -20.96
C THR A 138 -6.71 11.16 -20.00
N LEU A 139 -7.75 11.31 -19.17
CA LEU A 139 -7.91 12.49 -18.30
C LEU A 139 -6.93 12.43 -17.11
N PRO A 140 -6.06 13.44 -16.91
CA PRO A 140 -5.05 13.41 -15.84
C PRO A 140 -5.63 13.25 -14.43
N ALA A 141 -6.81 13.84 -14.16
CA ALA A 141 -7.49 13.71 -12.87
C ALA A 141 -7.91 12.26 -12.57
N GLN A 142 -8.52 11.57 -13.54
CA GLN A 142 -8.89 10.15 -13.40
C GLN A 142 -7.66 9.26 -13.26
N ARG A 143 -6.60 9.54 -14.03
CA ARG A 143 -5.34 8.80 -13.91
C ARG A 143 -4.74 8.94 -12.51
N ARG A 144 -4.74 10.15 -11.94
CA ARG A 144 -4.30 10.38 -10.56
C ARG A 144 -5.15 9.61 -9.56
N GLU A 145 -6.48 9.65 -9.68
CA GLU A 145 -7.40 8.93 -8.81
C GLU A 145 -7.13 7.42 -8.84
N TYR A 146 -6.99 6.82 -10.02
CA TYR A 146 -6.78 5.37 -10.14
C TYR A 146 -5.37 4.95 -9.71
N ALA A 147 -4.39 5.84 -9.84
CA ALA A 147 -3.08 5.65 -9.23
C ALA A 147 -3.17 5.61 -7.69
N GLN A 148 -3.97 6.48 -7.07
CA GLN A 148 -4.20 6.47 -5.63
C GLN A 148 -4.93 5.20 -5.17
N LEU A 149 -5.92 4.73 -5.94
CA LEU A 149 -6.62 3.47 -5.64
C LEU A 149 -5.65 2.27 -5.72
N ASN A 150 -4.76 2.24 -6.70
CA ASN A 150 -3.73 1.21 -6.82
C ASN A 150 -2.70 1.26 -5.69
N LEU A 151 -2.31 2.45 -5.22
CA LEU A 151 -1.48 2.59 -4.01
C LEU A 151 -2.17 2.00 -2.78
N LYS A 152 -3.47 2.27 -2.59
CA LYS A 152 -4.27 1.67 -1.51
C LYS A 152 -4.36 0.15 -1.64
N ALA A 153 -4.62 -0.36 -2.84
CA ALA A 153 -4.64 -1.80 -3.11
C ALA A 153 -3.30 -2.47 -2.80
N GLY A 154 -2.19 -1.84 -3.21
CA GLY A 154 -0.84 -2.32 -2.92
C GLY A 154 -0.56 -2.42 -1.42
N ARG A 155 -0.91 -1.38 -0.66
CA ARG A 155 -0.79 -1.37 0.81
C ARG A 155 -1.63 -2.45 1.48
N LYS A 156 -2.90 -2.59 1.09
CA LYS A 156 -3.79 -3.64 1.59
C LYS A 156 -3.26 -5.05 1.28
N ALA A 157 -2.71 -5.27 0.07
CA ALA A 157 -2.10 -6.55 -0.28
C ALA A 157 -0.84 -6.84 0.56
N LYS A 158 -0.06 -5.80 0.89
CA LYS A 158 1.16 -5.91 1.70
C LYS A 158 0.86 -6.32 3.13
N GLU A 159 -0.24 -5.86 3.72
CA GLU A 159 -0.72 -6.29 5.05
C GLU A 159 -0.95 -7.81 5.13
N SER A 160 -1.32 -8.43 4.00
CA SER A 160 -1.48 -9.88 3.88
C SER A 160 -0.21 -10.60 3.39
N ILE A 161 0.94 -9.90 3.33
CA ILE A 161 2.24 -10.44 2.87
C ILE A 161 2.19 -10.93 1.40
N ALA A 162 1.23 -10.46 0.61
CA ALA A 162 1.06 -10.83 -0.79
C ALA A 162 1.96 -10.00 -1.71
N TYR A 163 3.28 -10.08 -1.54
CA TYR A 163 4.25 -9.16 -2.14
C TYR A 163 4.22 -9.09 -3.68
N VAL A 164 3.96 -10.21 -4.36
CA VAL A 164 3.81 -10.23 -5.83
C VAL A 164 2.59 -9.41 -6.26
N ALA A 165 1.46 -9.56 -5.55
CA ALA A 165 0.25 -8.78 -5.81
C ALA A 165 0.44 -7.30 -5.43
N THR A 166 1.18 -7.02 -4.35
CA THR A 166 1.54 -5.65 -3.99
C THR A 166 2.31 -4.96 -5.13
N LEU A 167 3.39 -5.56 -5.65
CA LEU A 167 4.13 -4.98 -6.77
C LEU A 167 3.27 -4.82 -8.02
N HIS A 168 2.37 -5.77 -8.29
CA HIS A 168 1.43 -5.67 -9.40
C HIS A 168 0.58 -4.39 -9.32
N TYR A 169 -0.05 -4.11 -8.18
CA TYR A 169 -0.85 -2.90 -8.01
C TYR A 169 -0.01 -1.63 -8.04
N LEU A 170 1.15 -1.60 -7.36
CA LEU A 170 2.03 -0.44 -7.36
C LEU A 170 2.51 -0.09 -8.77
N ASN A 171 2.84 -1.10 -9.59
CA ASN A 171 3.23 -0.91 -10.99
C ASN A 171 2.09 -0.31 -11.83
N TYR A 172 0.85 -0.77 -11.65
CA TYR A 172 -0.30 -0.11 -12.31
C TYR A 172 -0.48 1.32 -11.83
N GLY A 173 -0.31 1.58 -10.53
CA GLY A 173 -0.34 2.93 -9.98
C GLY A 173 0.68 3.86 -10.66
N MET A 174 1.90 3.38 -10.88
CA MET A 174 2.93 4.12 -11.61
C MET A 174 2.60 4.29 -13.10
N GLN A 175 2.04 3.27 -13.76
CA GLN A 175 1.65 3.34 -15.18
C GLN A 175 0.54 4.36 -15.44
N PHE A 176 -0.34 4.63 -14.46
CA PHE A 176 -1.33 5.70 -14.56
C PHE A 176 -0.68 7.09 -14.55
N LEU A 177 0.51 7.24 -13.99
CA LEU A 177 1.17 8.54 -13.88
C LEU A 177 2.10 8.78 -15.07
N THR A 178 2.38 10.05 -15.35
CA THR A 178 3.31 10.46 -16.44
C THR A 178 4.58 11.01 -15.83
N ALA A 179 5.62 11.27 -16.63
CA ALA A 179 6.85 11.90 -16.14
C ALA A 179 6.58 13.25 -15.42
N ASN A 180 5.63 14.05 -15.94
CA ASN A 180 5.22 15.33 -15.34
C ASN A 180 4.50 15.16 -13.99
N SER A 181 4.12 13.93 -13.61
CA SER A 181 3.52 13.66 -12.30
C SER A 181 4.50 13.86 -11.15
N TRP A 182 5.81 13.88 -11.38
CA TRP A 182 6.78 14.26 -10.34
C TRP A 182 6.63 15.73 -9.92
N ASP A 183 6.13 16.60 -10.79
CA ASP A 183 5.91 18.02 -10.47
C ASP A 183 4.53 18.26 -9.83
N VAL A 184 3.49 17.57 -10.33
CA VAL A 184 2.08 17.84 -9.96
C VAL A 184 1.54 16.88 -8.89
N ASN A 185 2.13 15.69 -8.79
CA ASN A 185 1.69 14.59 -7.92
C ASN A 185 2.88 13.98 -7.15
N ALA A 186 3.84 14.82 -6.75
CA ALA A 186 5.12 14.40 -6.16
C ALA A 186 4.94 13.37 -5.03
N ASP A 187 4.06 13.64 -4.06
CA ASP A 187 3.83 12.75 -2.91
C ASP A 187 3.32 11.36 -3.32
N LEU A 188 2.48 11.29 -4.35
CA LEU A 188 1.93 10.03 -4.86
C LEU A 188 3.00 9.24 -5.63
N MET A 189 3.77 9.91 -6.48
CA MET A 189 4.91 9.30 -7.17
C MET A 189 5.91 8.75 -6.16
N HIS A 190 6.24 9.55 -5.15
CA HIS A 190 7.16 9.18 -4.08
C HIS A 190 6.66 7.95 -3.33
N SER A 191 5.40 7.98 -2.85
CA SER A 191 4.80 6.86 -2.12
C SER A 191 4.79 5.57 -2.94
N LEU A 192 4.47 5.63 -4.24
CA LEU A 192 4.46 4.45 -5.11
C LEU A 192 5.86 3.85 -5.27
N HIS A 193 6.88 4.68 -5.48
CA HIS A 193 8.26 4.20 -5.67
C HIS A 193 8.86 3.66 -4.36
N GLU A 194 8.62 4.33 -3.23
CA GLU A 194 9.08 3.87 -1.92
C GLU A 194 8.48 2.52 -1.52
N GLU A 195 7.16 2.37 -1.65
CA GLU A 195 6.47 1.12 -1.33
C GLU A 195 6.93 0.00 -2.27
N ALA A 196 7.13 0.31 -3.56
CA ALA A 196 7.61 -0.67 -4.53
C ALA A 196 9.06 -1.10 -4.22
N ALA A 197 9.94 -0.16 -3.85
CA ALA A 197 11.32 -0.46 -3.47
C ALA A 197 11.37 -1.34 -2.22
N GLU A 198 10.56 -1.03 -1.20
CA GLU A 198 10.49 -1.84 0.02
C GLU A 198 9.99 -3.26 -0.26
N VAL A 199 9.00 -3.41 -1.13
CA VAL A 199 8.46 -4.74 -1.47
C VAL A 199 9.41 -5.51 -2.38
N ALA A 200 10.12 -4.84 -3.29
CA ALA A 200 11.19 -5.46 -4.08
C ALA A 200 12.29 -6.02 -3.17
N LEU A 201 12.70 -5.27 -2.13
CA LEU A 201 13.60 -5.76 -1.08
C LEU A 201 13.05 -7.01 -0.38
N LEU A 202 11.77 -7.01 0.02
CA LEU A 202 11.13 -8.15 0.69
C LEU A 202 11.06 -9.40 -0.20
N ASN A 203 11.02 -9.21 -1.52
CA ASN A 203 11.12 -10.28 -2.52
C ASN A 203 12.57 -10.62 -2.91
N SER A 204 13.58 -10.00 -2.28
CA SER A 204 15.00 -10.12 -2.66
C SER A 204 15.31 -9.73 -4.11
N ASP A 205 14.45 -8.92 -4.74
CA ASP A 205 14.72 -8.31 -6.05
C ASP A 205 15.50 -7.01 -5.86
N PHE A 206 16.79 -7.16 -5.57
CA PHE A 206 17.69 -6.03 -5.31
C PHE A 206 17.89 -5.13 -6.53
N LEU A 207 17.79 -5.68 -7.76
CA LEU A 207 17.95 -4.90 -8.99
C LEU A 207 16.77 -3.95 -9.19
N GLN A 208 15.54 -4.44 -9.03
CA GLN A 208 14.36 -3.59 -9.10
C GLN A 208 14.33 -2.57 -7.96
N MET A 209 14.69 -3.00 -6.74
CA MET A 209 14.79 -2.12 -5.58
C MET A 209 15.75 -0.94 -5.84
N GLU A 210 17.00 -1.20 -6.28
CA GLU A 210 17.98 -0.13 -6.54
C GLU A 210 17.49 0.82 -7.64
N SER A 211 16.90 0.30 -8.72
CA SER A 211 16.33 1.12 -9.79
C SER A 211 15.24 2.07 -9.28
N LEU A 212 14.33 1.58 -8.44
CA LEU A 212 13.27 2.40 -7.84
C LEU A 212 13.82 3.46 -6.87
N ILE A 213 14.81 3.09 -6.06
CA ILE A 213 15.51 4.01 -5.15
C ILE A 213 16.21 5.12 -5.93
N GLU A 214 16.92 4.78 -7.00
CA GLU A 214 17.64 5.75 -7.83
C GLU A 214 16.68 6.79 -8.42
N VAL A 215 15.52 6.35 -8.92
CA VAL A 215 14.48 7.26 -9.43
C VAL A 215 14.03 8.24 -8.33
N VAL A 216 13.81 7.78 -7.10
CA VAL A 216 13.44 8.65 -5.98
C VAL A 216 14.55 9.67 -5.71
N LEU A 217 15.79 9.22 -5.55
CA LEU A 217 16.94 10.09 -5.25
C LEU A 217 17.20 11.14 -6.34
N GLN A 218 16.94 10.82 -7.61
CA GLN A 218 17.05 11.76 -8.74
C GLN A 218 15.90 12.76 -8.81
N ARG A 219 14.72 12.40 -8.29
CA ARG A 219 13.48 13.18 -8.46
C ARG A 219 13.08 14.00 -7.25
N THR A 220 13.64 13.73 -6.06
CA THR A 220 13.42 14.57 -4.88
C THR A 220 14.69 15.22 -4.37
N THR A 221 14.59 16.52 -4.06
CA THR A 221 15.63 17.26 -3.33
C THR A 221 15.35 17.31 -1.83
N SER A 222 14.21 16.80 -1.36
CA SER A 222 13.84 16.79 0.04
C SER A 222 14.59 15.68 0.78
N ILE A 223 15.48 16.09 1.68
CA ILE A 223 16.28 15.18 2.51
C ILE A 223 15.38 14.22 3.28
N LEU A 224 14.28 14.72 3.86
CA LEU A 224 13.32 13.91 4.61
C LEU A 224 12.61 12.84 3.77
N GLN A 225 12.32 13.17 2.51
CA GLN A 225 11.75 12.22 1.55
C GLN A 225 12.78 11.14 1.17
N GLN A 226 14.07 11.45 1.14
CA GLN A 226 15.11 10.45 0.85
C GLN A 226 15.33 9.43 2.00
N VAL A 227 14.95 9.76 3.25
CA VAL A 227 15.27 8.93 4.43
C VAL A 227 14.79 7.49 4.28
N LYS A 228 13.55 7.27 3.86
CA LYS A 228 12.98 5.92 3.77
C LYS A 228 13.67 5.07 2.70
N VAL A 229 14.04 5.65 1.56
CA VAL A 229 14.81 4.90 0.54
C VAL A 229 16.22 4.56 1.02
N TYR A 230 16.85 5.44 1.82
CA TYR A 230 18.10 5.09 2.49
C TYR A 230 17.90 3.96 3.51
N GLU A 231 16.82 3.95 4.30
CA GLU A 231 16.54 2.84 5.22
C GLU A 231 16.39 1.50 4.49
N ILE A 232 15.71 1.49 3.34
CA ILE A 232 15.57 0.30 2.49
C ILE A 232 16.95 -0.15 1.99
N LYS A 233 17.78 0.79 1.51
CA LYS A 233 19.14 0.53 1.05
C LYS A 233 20.05 -0.05 2.14
N LEU A 234 19.99 0.50 3.36
CA LEU A 234 20.71 -0.01 4.52
C LEU A 234 20.33 -1.45 4.85
N GLN A 235 19.03 -1.75 4.83
CA GLN A 235 18.53 -3.10 5.08
C GLN A 235 18.96 -4.08 3.98
N ALA A 236 18.97 -3.64 2.71
CA ALA A 236 19.44 -4.44 1.59
C ALA A 236 20.92 -4.81 1.72
N TYR A 237 21.77 -3.85 2.10
CA TYR A 237 23.18 -4.11 2.37
C TYR A 237 23.38 -5.09 3.53
N GLN A 238 22.58 -4.98 4.58
CA GLN A 238 22.63 -5.92 5.70
C GLN A 238 22.29 -7.35 5.28
N ILE A 239 21.23 -7.54 4.50
CA ILE A 239 20.81 -8.86 3.99
C ILE A 239 21.88 -9.46 3.07
N GLN A 240 22.56 -8.62 2.28
CA GLN A 240 23.65 -9.03 1.38
C GLN A 240 25.02 -9.13 2.08
N ASN A 241 25.07 -8.96 3.41
CA ASN A 241 26.30 -8.97 4.22
C ASN A 241 27.34 -7.90 3.80
N GLN A 242 26.88 -6.80 3.20
CA GLN A 242 27.65 -5.63 2.77
C GLN A 242 27.67 -4.56 3.87
N GLN A 243 28.20 -4.93 5.04
CA GLN A 243 28.10 -4.07 6.23
C GLN A 243 28.87 -2.75 6.11
N ARG A 244 29.97 -2.73 5.32
CA ARG A 244 30.75 -1.51 5.11
C ARG A 244 29.99 -0.50 4.25
N GLU A 245 29.32 -1.00 3.21
CA GLU A 245 28.46 -0.23 2.31
C GLU A 245 27.26 0.36 3.06
N ALA A 246 26.66 -0.41 3.99
CA ALA A 246 25.65 0.11 4.90
C ALA A 246 26.18 1.28 5.73
N ILE A 247 27.35 1.14 6.36
CA ILE A 247 27.96 2.22 7.17
C ILE A 247 28.24 3.46 6.32
N ILE A 248 28.82 3.30 5.13
CA ILE A 248 29.12 4.41 4.21
C ILE A 248 27.82 5.13 3.81
N SER A 249 26.81 4.39 3.37
CA SER A 249 25.53 4.95 2.93
C SER A 249 24.76 5.62 4.07
N GLY A 250 24.80 5.05 5.28
CA GLY A 250 24.12 5.63 6.43
C GLY A 250 24.82 6.88 6.94
N ARG A 251 26.16 6.93 6.90
CA ARG A 251 26.94 8.14 7.17
C ARG A 251 26.56 9.28 6.23
N GLU A 252 26.46 9.00 4.92
CA GLU A 252 26.05 10.01 3.92
C GLU A 252 24.68 10.61 4.27
N MET A 253 23.71 9.77 4.64
CA MET A 253 22.38 10.23 5.04
C MET A 253 22.40 11.02 6.35
N LEU A 254 23.19 10.59 7.35
CA LEU A 254 23.34 11.31 8.61
C LEU A 254 23.95 12.70 8.39
N GLU A 255 24.97 12.82 7.54
CA GLU A 255 25.58 14.10 7.19
C GLU A 255 24.55 15.06 6.56
N LYS A 256 23.72 14.56 5.63
CA LYS A 256 22.59 15.33 5.06
C LYS A 256 21.58 15.78 6.12
N LEU A 257 21.38 14.97 7.18
CA LEU A 257 20.51 15.29 8.31
C LEU A 257 21.18 16.19 9.37
N GLY A 258 22.43 16.60 9.16
CA GLY A 258 23.19 17.46 10.07
C GLY A 258 23.88 16.72 11.22
N VAL A 259 24.03 15.39 11.12
CA VAL A 259 24.69 14.54 12.11
C VAL A 259 25.99 13.97 11.53
N MET A 260 27.11 14.24 12.19
CA MET A 260 28.41 13.75 11.75
C MET A 260 28.80 12.47 12.49
N LEU A 261 28.85 11.35 11.77
CA LEU A 261 29.41 10.11 12.28
C LEU A 261 30.84 9.91 11.74
N PRO A 262 31.87 9.85 12.61
CA PRO A 262 33.27 9.75 12.17
C PRO A 262 33.56 8.40 11.48
N GLU A 263 34.57 8.38 10.62
CA GLU A 263 34.99 7.15 9.92
C GLU A 263 35.68 6.15 10.85
N SER A 264 36.44 6.68 11.80
CA SER A 264 37.12 5.93 12.86
C SER A 264 37.23 6.80 14.10
N VAL A 265 37.39 6.18 15.25
CA VAL A 265 37.46 6.86 16.55
C VAL A 265 38.59 6.22 17.34
N THR A 266 39.51 7.04 17.83
CA THR A 266 40.57 6.59 18.75
C THR A 266 39.98 6.36 20.16
N PRO A 267 40.60 5.52 21.00
CA PRO A 267 40.12 5.32 22.38
C PRO A 267 39.99 6.63 23.19
N LEU A 268 40.88 7.60 22.96
CA LEU A 268 40.84 8.89 23.62
C LEU A 268 39.65 9.75 23.15
N GLU A 269 39.41 9.81 21.83
CA GLU A 269 38.26 10.53 21.28
C GLU A 269 36.93 9.90 21.73
N MET A 270 36.88 8.56 21.78
CA MET A 270 35.73 7.82 22.30
C MET A 270 35.45 8.20 23.75
N GLN A 271 36.48 8.17 24.61
CA GLN A 271 36.35 8.56 26.01
C GLN A 271 35.87 10.01 26.15
N GLN A 272 36.44 10.93 25.38
CA GLN A 272 36.05 12.34 25.39
C GLN A 272 34.59 12.54 24.95
N GLN A 273 34.12 11.83 23.92
CA GLN A 273 32.72 11.89 23.48
C GLN A 273 31.75 11.43 24.57
N VAL A 274 32.09 10.33 25.26
CA VAL A 274 31.29 9.81 26.38
C VAL A 274 31.28 10.80 27.55
N GLU A 275 32.45 11.33 27.95
CA GLU A 275 32.55 12.30 29.04
C GLU A 275 31.77 13.60 28.75
N ASN A 276 31.85 14.11 27.51
CA ASN A 276 31.09 15.29 27.09
C ASN A 276 29.58 15.05 27.16
N THR A 277 29.14 13.87 26.71
CA THR A 277 27.73 13.47 26.74
C THR A 277 27.24 13.31 28.19
N LEU A 278 28.01 12.62 29.04
CA LEU A 278 27.69 12.46 30.46
C LEU A 278 27.64 13.80 31.21
N THR A 279 28.51 14.74 30.87
CA THR A 279 28.48 16.10 31.43
C THR A 279 27.20 16.83 31.03
N SER A 280 26.78 16.68 29.78
CA SER A 280 25.53 17.25 29.26
C SER A 280 24.31 16.63 29.96
N VAL A 281 24.30 15.31 30.14
CA VAL A 281 23.24 14.59 30.88
C VAL A 281 23.22 15.02 32.36
N GLY A 282 24.38 15.09 33.02
CA GLY A 282 24.49 15.45 34.44
C GLY A 282 24.09 16.89 34.75
N SER A 283 24.00 17.75 33.73
CA SER A 283 23.44 19.10 33.85
C SER A 283 21.91 19.14 33.91
N VAL A 284 21.25 18.00 33.65
CA VAL A 284 19.79 17.83 33.69
C VAL A 284 19.43 16.86 34.82
N ALA A 285 18.43 17.19 35.64
CA ALA A 285 17.99 16.24 36.67
C ALA A 285 17.40 14.99 36.00
N ILE A 286 17.67 13.80 36.55
CA ILE A 286 17.17 12.53 35.98
C ILE A 286 15.64 12.54 35.84
N ALA A 287 14.93 13.15 36.80
CA ALA A 287 13.48 13.34 36.74
C ALA A 287 13.04 14.23 35.56
N ASP A 288 13.86 15.19 35.14
CA ASP A 288 13.56 16.08 34.01
C ASP A 288 13.81 15.39 32.66
N LEU A 289 14.72 14.41 32.60
CA LEU A 289 14.97 13.61 31.39
C LEU A 289 13.74 12.81 30.96
N VAL A 290 13.00 12.25 31.92
CA VAL A 290 11.75 11.52 31.66
C VAL A 290 10.66 12.46 31.15
N ASN A 291 10.68 13.71 31.62
CA ASN A 291 9.68 14.73 31.30
C ASN A 291 10.08 15.62 30.11
N LEU A 292 11.16 15.30 29.39
CA LEU A 292 11.50 16.03 28.17
C LEU A 292 10.32 15.96 27.19
N PRO A 293 10.02 17.06 26.48
CA PRO A 293 8.93 17.10 25.51
C PRO A 293 9.16 16.04 24.43
N GLN A 294 8.08 15.58 23.80
CA GLN A 294 8.21 14.71 22.63
C GLN A 294 8.95 15.43 21.51
N MET A 295 9.93 14.76 20.91
CA MET A 295 10.71 15.28 19.79
C MET A 295 9.82 15.62 18.59
N GLN A 296 9.87 16.88 18.15
CA GLN A 296 9.12 17.39 16.99
C GLN A 296 10.01 17.68 15.77
N ASP A 297 11.33 17.76 15.96
CA ASP A 297 12.26 18.03 14.86
C ASP A 297 12.36 16.82 13.92
N ALA A 298 11.91 16.99 12.68
CA ALA A 298 11.82 15.91 11.71
C ALA A 298 13.20 15.39 11.27
N ASN A 299 14.22 16.24 11.21
CA ASN A 299 15.59 15.83 10.84
C ASN A 299 16.23 15.02 11.97
N ALA A 300 16.05 15.44 13.23
CA ALA A 300 16.52 14.69 14.39
C ALA A 300 15.83 13.32 14.49
N LEU A 301 14.51 13.25 14.29
CA LEU A 301 13.77 11.98 14.26
C LEU A 301 14.28 11.06 13.13
N ALA A 302 14.51 11.61 11.94
CA ALA A 302 15.08 10.86 10.82
C ALA A 302 16.50 10.36 11.12
N ALA A 303 17.34 11.18 11.75
CA ALA A 303 18.70 10.79 12.12
C ALA A 303 18.71 9.65 13.14
N LEU A 304 17.83 9.69 14.14
CA LEU A 304 17.64 8.60 15.11
C LEU A 304 17.23 7.28 14.44
N ARG A 305 16.35 7.35 13.43
CA ARG A 305 15.94 6.17 12.66
C ARG A 305 17.11 5.58 11.86
N ILE A 306 17.88 6.40 11.15
CA ILE A 306 19.06 5.96 10.40
C ILE A 306 20.11 5.35 11.35
N MET A 307 20.41 6.00 12.48
CA MET A 307 21.34 5.47 13.47
C MET A 307 20.88 4.11 14.01
N THR A 308 19.60 3.97 14.35
CA THR A 308 19.02 2.68 14.80
C THR A 308 19.19 1.59 13.73
N LYS A 309 18.95 1.92 12.45
CA LYS A 309 19.13 1.00 11.33
C LYS A 309 20.60 0.63 11.09
N LEU A 310 21.56 1.48 11.45
CA LEU A 310 22.99 1.21 11.31
C LEU A 310 23.58 0.31 12.39
N VAL A 311 22.94 0.20 13.56
CA VAL A 311 23.48 -0.56 14.72
C VAL A 311 23.96 -1.97 14.36
N PRO A 312 23.19 -2.82 13.63
CA PRO A 312 23.65 -4.17 13.27
C PRO A 312 24.95 -4.16 12.45
N SER A 313 25.04 -3.27 11.46
CA SER A 313 26.22 -3.15 10.60
C SER A 313 27.43 -2.63 11.35
N ILE A 314 27.24 -1.66 12.24
CA ILE A 314 28.32 -1.13 13.10
C ILE A 314 28.81 -2.19 14.06
N HIS A 315 27.91 -2.92 14.72
CA HIS A 315 28.29 -4.01 15.62
C HIS A 315 29.16 -5.06 14.90
N GLN A 316 28.84 -5.39 13.66
CA GLN A 316 29.55 -6.42 12.90
C GLN A 316 30.86 -5.93 12.28
N ALA A 317 30.93 -4.70 11.76
CA ALA A 317 32.05 -4.24 10.93
C ALA A 317 32.88 -3.10 11.52
N ALA A 318 32.34 -2.34 12.48
CA ALA A 318 33.01 -1.18 13.07
C ALA A 318 32.56 -0.90 14.52
N PRO A 319 32.68 -1.89 15.45
CA PRO A 319 32.12 -1.77 16.80
C PRO A 319 32.67 -0.58 17.60
N GLN A 320 33.85 -0.07 17.26
CA GLN A 320 34.43 1.15 17.82
C GLN A 320 33.57 2.41 17.60
N LEU A 321 32.66 2.42 16.62
CA LEU A 321 31.75 3.55 16.36
C LEU A 321 30.49 3.53 17.23
N PHE A 322 30.25 2.44 17.97
CA PHE A 322 29.03 2.28 18.77
C PHE A 322 28.86 3.38 19.84
N PRO A 323 29.91 3.77 20.60
CA PRO A 323 29.80 4.87 21.57
C PRO A 323 29.43 6.19 20.91
N SER A 324 29.94 6.48 19.69
CA SER A 324 29.60 7.70 18.96
C SER A 324 28.13 7.75 18.60
N ILE A 325 27.55 6.63 18.12
CA ILE A 325 26.10 6.55 17.88
C ILE A 325 25.32 6.75 19.16
N ALA A 326 25.68 6.03 20.23
CA ALA A 326 24.94 6.11 21.49
C ALA A 326 24.96 7.53 22.08
N CYS A 327 26.12 8.18 22.06
CA CYS A 327 26.29 9.56 22.50
C CYS A 327 25.42 10.53 21.67
N GLU A 328 25.44 10.38 20.35
CA GLU A 328 24.67 11.25 19.46
C GLU A 328 23.15 11.08 19.63
N GLN A 329 22.67 9.84 19.82
CA GLN A 329 21.26 9.59 20.14
C GLN A 329 20.83 10.29 21.44
N VAL A 330 21.68 10.27 22.47
CA VAL A 330 21.44 10.97 23.74
C VAL A 330 21.45 12.48 23.52
N ASN A 331 22.45 13.01 22.81
CA ASN A 331 22.57 14.45 22.55
C ASN A 331 21.38 15.00 21.75
N LEU A 332 20.90 14.27 20.74
CA LEU A 332 19.68 14.63 20.01
C LEU A 332 18.45 14.63 20.93
N SER A 333 18.35 13.69 21.85
CA SER A 333 17.23 13.60 22.80
C SER A 333 17.25 14.77 23.79
N LEU A 334 18.42 15.13 24.33
CA LEU A 334 18.59 16.29 25.20
C LEU A 334 18.25 17.60 24.48
N LYS A 335 18.61 17.72 23.20
CA LYS A 335 18.43 18.95 22.42
C LYS A 335 17.01 19.13 21.90
N TYR A 336 16.39 18.07 21.40
CA TYR A 336 15.11 18.15 20.68
C TYR A 336 13.94 17.45 21.39
N GLY A 337 14.20 16.78 22.51
CA GLY A 337 13.18 16.05 23.28
C GLY A 337 13.23 14.54 23.09
N ASN A 338 12.38 13.82 23.81
CA ASN A 338 12.34 12.36 23.77
C ASN A 338 11.75 11.84 22.45
N SER A 339 12.45 10.90 21.83
CA SER A 339 11.95 10.18 20.66
C SER A 339 10.77 9.28 21.04
N PRO A 340 9.76 9.12 20.15
CA PRO A 340 8.70 8.12 20.36
C PRO A 340 9.23 6.68 20.38
N PHE A 341 10.48 6.47 19.95
CA PHE A 341 11.16 5.16 19.96
C PHE A 341 12.02 4.94 21.22
N SER A 342 12.11 5.92 22.11
CA SER A 342 12.80 5.74 23.40
C SER A 342 12.00 4.76 24.27
N PRO A 343 12.66 3.78 24.94
CA PRO A 343 11.96 2.93 25.88
C PRO A 343 11.33 3.80 26.99
N PRO A 344 10.08 3.54 27.41
CA PRO A 344 9.51 4.22 28.56
C PRO A 344 10.37 3.88 29.78
N LEU A 345 11.01 4.90 30.36
CA LEU A 345 11.77 4.74 31.60
C LEU A 345 10.77 4.54 32.73
N ASP A 346 10.82 3.35 33.34
CA ASP A 346 10.02 3.03 34.52
C ASP A 346 10.49 3.88 35.70
N THR A 347 9.71 4.92 36.01
CA THR A 347 9.98 5.89 37.09
C THR A 347 9.85 5.28 38.50
N SER A 348 9.46 4.00 38.62
CA SER A 348 9.38 3.32 39.92
C SER A 348 10.74 2.84 40.46
N LYS A 349 11.84 3.02 39.70
CA LYS A 349 13.19 2.55 40.04
C LYS A 349 14.26 3.65 40.17
N ILE A 350 13.86 4.92 40.15
CA ILE A 350 14.72 6.08 40.43
C ILE A 350 14.25 6.68 41.75
#